data_AF-C0W2U8-F1
#
_entry.id   AF-C0W2U8-F1
#
_cell.length_a   1.000
_cell.length_b   1.000
_cell.length_c   1.000
_cell.angle_alpha   90.00
_cell.angle_beta   90.00
_cell.angle_gamma   90.00
#
_symmetry.space_group_name_H-M   'P 1'
#
loop_
_entity.id
_entity.type
_entity.pdbx_description
1 polymer ?
#
loop_
_entity_poly.entity_id
_entity_poly.type
_entity_poly.pdbx_seq_one_letter_code
_entity_poly.pdbx_strand_id
1 'polypeptide(L)'
;MFPDEVEVIVADTSRPETLGRAVDGVHGVVSRAQIAQVLVASLRSTAATGKTLELVATTGQATRDLEALFAALEVDTGLEGVHDRDTLPLASEPEDVRQALEAMTEAFIA
;
A
#
# COMPACT_ATOMS: atom_id res chain seq x y z
N MET A 1 -23.14 12.96 -2.92
CA MET A 1 -23.23 11.49 -2.97
C MET A 1 -22.22 11.05 -4.02
N PHE A 2 -21.28 10.19 -3.66
CA PHE A 2 -20.32 9.64 -4.63
C PHE A 2 -21.06 8.61 -5.51
N PRO A 3 -20.73 8.50 -6.80
CA PRO A 3 -21.44 7.58 -7.68
C PRO A 3 -21.21 6.12 -7.25
N ASP A 4 -22.25 5.29 -7.36
CA ASP A 4 -22.22 3.85 -7.07
C ASP A 4 -21.41 3.05 -8.14
N GLU A 5 -20.80 3.73 -9.10
CA GLU A 5 -20.14 3.19 -10.31
C GLU A 5 -18.60 3.29 -10.25
N VAL A 6 -18.03 3.24 -9.04
CA VAL A 6 -16.58 3.25 -8.86
C VAL A 6 -16.11 1.88 -8.37
N GLU A 7 -15.22 1.26 -9.14
CA GLU A 7 -14.56 0.02 -8.78
C GLU A 7 -13.46 0.31 -7.77
N VAL A 8 -13.46 -0.46 -6.67
CA VAL A 8 -12.49 -0.32 -5.59
C VAL A 8 -11.51 -1.48 -5.67
N ILE A 9 -10.27 -1.17 -6.01
CA ILE A 9 -9.24 -2.18 -6.17
C ILE A 9 -8.31 -2.09 -4.96
N VAL A 10 -8.07 -3.24 -4.35
CA VAL A 10 -6.99 -3.43 -3.40
C VAL A 10 -5.81 -3.98 -4.20
N ALA A 11 -4.69 -3.27 -4.18
CA ALA A 11 -3.50 -3.59 -4.96
C ALA A 11 -2.24 -3.53 -4.08
N ASP A 12 -1.13 -3.98 -4.65
CA ASP A 12 0.19 -3.93 -4.03
C ASP A 12 1.18 -3.28 -5.02
N THR A 13 1.71 -2.11 -4.67
CA THR A 13 2.61 -1.31 -5.52
C THR A 13 3.96 -1.96 -5.76
N SER A 14 4.37 -2.86 -4.88
CA SER A 14 5.58 -3.66 -5.07
C SER A 14 5.44 -4.69 -6.21
N ARG A 15 4.20 -5.04 -6.58
CA ARG A 15 3.85 -6.00 -7.64
C ARG A 15 3.18 -5.31 -8.83
N PRO A 16 3.97 -4.88 -9.84
CA PRO A 16 3.45 -4.13 -10.99
C PRO A 16 2.38 -4.89 -11.80
N GLU A 17 2.35 -6.21 -11.75
CA GLU A 17 1.30 -7.04 -12.33
C GLU A 17 -0.06 -6.88 -11.64
N THR A 18 -0.10 -6.52 -10.35
CA THR A 18 -1.33 -6.17 -9.64
C THR A 18 -1.79 -4.75 -9.98
N LEU A 19 -0.86 -3.92 -10.46
CA LEU A 19 -1.09 -2.53 -10.84
C LEU A 19 -1.74 -2.37 -12.22
N GLY A 20 -1.60 -3.33 -13.13
CA GLY A 20 -2.07 -3.18 -14.53
C GLY A 20 -3.55 -2.78 -14.66
N ARG A 21 -4.40 -3.25 -13.75
CA ARG A 21 -5.82 -2.84 -13.63
C ARG A 21 -6.05 -1.73 -12.61
N ALA A 22 -5.11 -1.52 -11.70
CA ALA A 22 -5.18 -0.49 -10.67
C ALA A 22 -4.68 0.87 -11.16
N VAL A 23 -3.97 1.01 -12.29
CA VAL A 23 -3.45 2.30 -12.79
C VAL A 23 -4.05 2.73 -14.13
N ASP A 24 -4.73 1.84 -14.84
CA ASP A 24 -5.36 2.15 -16.12
C ASP A 24 -6.69 2.89 -15.89
N GLY A 25 -6.78 4.15 -16.33
CA GLY A 25 -7.97 4.99 -16.13
C GLY A 25 -8.21 5.48 -14.69
N VAL A 26 -7.18 5.48 -13.83
CA VAL A 26 -7.30 6.00 -12.45
C VAL A 26 -7.60 7.49 -12.45
N HIS A 27 -8.73 7.81 -11.82
CA HIS A 27 -9.01 9.14 -11.32
C HIS A 27 -8.88 9.02 -9.81
N GLY A 28 -7.76 9.46 -9.22
CA GLY A 28 -7.34 9.20 -7.82
C GLY A 28 -8.23 9.78 -6.71
N VAL A 29 -9.55 9.62 -6.81
CA VAL A 29 -10.57 10.08 -5.88
C VAL A 29 -11.25 8.85 -5.28
N VAL A 30 -10.58 8.21 -4.33
CA VAL A 30 -11.24 7.27 -3.41
C VAL A 30 -12.07 8.09 -2.43
N SER A 31 -13.38 7.82 -2.34
CA SER A 31 -14.24 8.54 -1.42
C SER A 31 -14.00 8.11 0.04
N ARG A 32 -14.29 9.02 0.98
CA ARG A 32 -14.27 8.69 2.43
C ARG A 32 -15.20 7.53 2.79
N ALA A 33 -16.32 7.38 2.07
CA ALA A 33 -17.24 6.28 2.27
C ALA A 33 -16.62 4.93 1.85
N GLN A 34 -15.91 4.89 0.73
CA GLN A 34 -15.19 3.69 0.28
C GLN A 34 -14.02 3.35 1.21
N ILE A 35 -13.28 4.35 1.69
CA ILE A 35 -12.25 4.13 2.73
C ILE A 35 -12.88 3.49 3.96
N ALA A 36 -13.98 4.07 4.48
CA ALA A 36 -14.67 3.53 5.65
C ALA A 36 -15.20 2.10 5.40
N GLN A 37 -15.73 1.82 4.20
CA GLN A 37 -16.19 0.48 3.83
C GLN A 37 -15.06 -0.54 3.90
N VAL A 38 -13.90 -0.25 3.31
CA VAL A 38 -12.74 -1.16 3.31
C VAL A 38 -12.19 -1.35 4.72
N LEU A 39 -12.07 -0.28 5.51
CA LEU A 39 -11.61 -0.37 6.90
C LEU A 39 -12.57 -1.16 7.80
N VAL A 40 -13.88 -0.97 7.65
CA VAL A 40 -14.87 -1.75 8.43
C VAL A 40 -14.89 -3.22 7.99
N ALA A 41 -14.68 -3.49 6.70
CA ALA A 41 -14.58 -4.85 6.19
C ALA A 41 -13.32 -5.57 6.70
N SER A 42 -12.17 -4.89 6.71
CA SER A 42 -10.91 -5.49 7.18
C SER A 42 -10.96 -5.90 8.66
N LEU A 43 -11.60 -5.08 9.51
CA LEU A 43 -11.82 -5.42 10.93
C LEU A 43 -12.65 -6.69 11.15
N ARG A 44 -13.40 -7.14 10.14
CA ARG A 44 -14.24 -8.33 10.18
C ARG A 44 -13.66 -9.52 9.41
N SER A 45 -12.50 -9.34 8.79
CA SER A 45 -11.87 -10.33 7.92
C SER A 45 -10.57 -10.82 8.53
N THR A 46 -10.46 -12.13 8.75
CA THR A 46 -9.16 -12.71 9.16
C THR A 46 -8.15 -12.65 8.01
N ALA A 47 -8.60 -12.70 6.75
CA ALA A 47 -7.74 -12.58 5.57
C ALA A 47 -7.02 -11.22 5.48
N ALA A 48 -7.57 -10.17 6.12
CA ALA A 48 -6.95 -8.86 6.20
C ALA A 48 -5.87 -8.73 7.30
N THR A 49 -5.64 -9.77 8.10
CA THR A 49 -4.69 -9.71 9.22
C THR A 49 -3.26 -9.58 8.72
N GLY A 50 -2.55 -8.56 9.21
CA GLY A 50 -1.14 -8.33 8.89
C GLY A 50 -0.89 -8.04 7.41
N LYS A 51 -1.86 -7.43 6.72
CA LYS A 51 -1.74 -7.01 5.32
C LYS A 51 -1.50 -5.51 5.24
N THR A 52 -0.50 -5.10 4.46
CA THR A 52 -0.42 -3.76 3.90
C THR A 52 -1.11 -3.75 2.54
N LEU A 53 -1.87 -2.68 2.26
CA LEU A 53 -2.66 -2.58 1.03
C LEU A 53 -2.68 -1.16 0.50
N GLU A 54 -2.75 -1.06 -0.83
CA GLU A 54 -3.02 0.20 -1.51
C GLU A 54 -4.47 0.21 -2.01
N LEU A 55 -5.16 1.32 -1.74
CA LEU A 55 -6.56 1.49 -2.09
C LEU A 55 -6.69 2.40 -3.30
N VAL A 56 -7.18 1.86 -4.41
CA VAL A 56 -7.32 2.59 -5.67
C VAL A 56 -8.76 2.56 -6.16
N ALA A 57 -9.18 3.65 -6.80
CA ALA A 57 -10.48 3.78 -7.44
C ALA A 57 -10.32 3.91 -8.95
N THR A 58 -11.04 3.08 -9.70
CA THR A 58 -11.12 3.12 -11.16
C THR A 58 -12.58 3.20 -11.60
N THR A 59 -12.81 3.68 -12.83
CA THR A 59 -14.15 3.71 -13.40
C THR A 59 -14.53 2.28 -13.80
N GLY A 60 -15.61 1.73 -13.25
CA GLY A 60 -15.89 0.30 -13.44
C GLY A 60 -16.99 -0.24 -12.55
N GLN A 61 -17.11 -1.57 -12.54
CA GLN A 61 -18.13 -2.23 -11.71
C GLN A 61 -17.68 -2.24 -10.25
N ALA A 62 -18.53 -1.78 -9.35
CA ALA A 62 -18.24 -1.80 -7.92
C ALA A 62 -17.81 -3.20 -7.43
N THR A 63 -16.69 -3.24 -6.71
CA THR A 63 -16.14 -4.45 -6.08
C THR A 63 -17.10 -4.99 -5.04
N ARG A 64 -17.40 -6.29 -5.11
CA ARG A 64 -18.36 -6.95 -4.22
C ARG A 64 -17.73 -7.92 -3.21
N ASP A 65 -16.49 -8.34 -3.44
CA ASP A 65 -15.82 -9.34 -2.62
C ASP A 65 -14.46 -8.81 -2.14
N LEU A 66 -14.49 -8.12 -0.99
CA LEU A 66 -13.27 -7.62 -0.34
C LEU A 66 -12.47 -8.75 0.32
N GLU A 67 -13.11 -9.85 0.73
CA GLU A 67 -12.44 -10.99 1.37
C GLU A 67 -11.44 -11.64 0.40
N ALA A 68 -11.87 -11.88 -0.84
CA ALA A 68 -11.02 -12.42 -1.89
C ALA A 68 -9.83 -11.50 -2.21
N LEU A 69 -10.03 -10.18 -2.13
CA LEU A 69 -8.96 -9.21 -2.34
C LEU A 69 -7.95 -9.21 -1.19
N PHE A 70 -8.42 -9.25 0.07
CA PHE A 70 -7.52 -9.38 1.22
C PHE A 70 -6.72 -10.68 1.20
N ALA A 71 -7.37 -11.79 0.83
CA ALA A 71 -6.72 -13.11 0.74
C ALA A 71 -5.62 -13.18 -0.33
N ALA A 72 -5.70 -12.34 -1.35
CA ALA A 72 -4.70 -12.28 -2.43
C ALA A 72 -3.42 -11.52 -2.04
N LEU A 73 -3.45 -10.71 -0.98
CA LEU A 73 -2.29 -9.99 -0.48
C LEU A 73 -1.35 -10.92 0.29
N GLU A 74 -0.07 -10.56 0.39
CA GLU A 74 0.88 -11.26 1.26
C GLU A 74 0.88 -10.68 2.68
N VAL A 75 1.23 -11.52 3.66
CA VAL A 75 1.31 -11.07 5.07
C VAL A 75 2.66 -10.40 5.28
N ASP A 76 2.66 -9.25 5.94
CA ASP A 76 3.88 -8.58 6.35
C ASP A 76 4.60 -9.38 7.44
N THR A 77 5.90 -9.60 7.24
CA THR A 77 6.75 -10.36 8.17
C THR A 77 7.71 -9.49 8.97
N GLY A 78 7.72 -8.17 8.73
CA GLY A 78 8.67 -7.22 9.32
C GLY A 78 8.16 -5.78 9.27
N LEU A 79 9.06 -4.82 9.51
CA LEU A 79 8.75 -3.39 9.39
C LEU A 79 8.69 -2.93 7.93
N GLU A 80 9.52 -3.51 7.08
CA GLU A 80 9.48 -3.32 5.64
C GLU A 80 8.31 -4.12 5.05
N GLY A 81 7.67 -3.59 4.00
CA GLY A 81 6.67 -4.34 3.25
C GLY A 81 7.29 -5.64 2.70
N VAL A 82 6.49 -6.70 2.62
CA VAL A 82 6.93 -8.06 2.23
C VAL A 82 7.66 -8.13 0.86
N HIS A 83 7.51 -7.09 0.05
CA HIS A 83 8.08 -6.96 -1.28
C HIS A 83 8.82 -5.64 -1.49
N ASP A 84 8.98 -4.83 -0.43
CA ASP A 84 9.79 -3.64 -0.52
C ASP A 84 11.21 -4.07 -0.87
N ARG A 85 11.70 -3.54 -1.99
CA ARG A 85 13.10 -3.72 -2.34
C ARG A 85 13.89 -2.87 -1.36
N ASP A 86 15.07 -3.37 -1.01
CA ASP A 86 16.10 -2.60 -0.34
C ASP A 86 16.63 -1.56 -1.35
N THR A 87 15.81 -0.51 -1.57
CA THR A 87 15.88 0.31 -2.78
C THR A 87 17.05 1.29 -2.70
N LEU A 88 17.63 1.48 -1.51
CA LEU A 88 18.82 2.29 -1.33
C LEU A 88 19.66 1.77 -0.17
N PRO A 89 20.57 0.80 -0.42
CA PRO A 89 21.55 0.42 0.57
C PRO A 89 22.34 1.65 1.03
N LEU A 90 22.68 1.76 2.32
CA LEU A 90 23.42 2.92 2.85
C LEU A 90 24.73 3.21 2.07
N ALA A 91 25.37 2.18 1.53
CA ALA A 91 26.58 2.35 0.71
C ALA A 91 26.32 3.03 -0.66
N SER A 92 25.08 2.94 -1.15
CA SER A 92 24.61 3.54 -2.40
C SER A 92 24.04 4.96 -2.21
N GLU A 93 23.94 5.43 -0.96
CA GLU A 93 23.56 6.80 -0.64
C GLU A 93 24.65 7.79 -1.11
N PRO A 94 24.26 9.02 -1.51
CA PRO A 94 25.20 10.11 -1.72
C PRO A 94 26.12 10.33 -0.51
N GLU A 95 27.37 10.69 -0.78
CA GLU A 95 28.40 10.81 0.26
C GLU A 95 28.04 11.85 1.34
N ASP A 96 27.39 12.94 0.95
CA ASP A 96 26.90 13.98 1.87
C ASP A 96 25.79 13.45 2.80
N VAL A 97 24.87 12.63 2.30
CA VAL A 97 23.84 11.96 3.10
C VAL A 97 24.48 11.00 4.11
N ARG A 98 25.47 10.23 3.68
CA ARG A 98 26.18 9.28 4.57
C ARG A 98 26.92 10.00 5.71
N GLN A 99 27.65 11.07 5.40
CA GLN A 99 28.37 11.87 6.41
C GLN A 99 27.40 12.53 7.39
N ALA A 100 26.25 13.01 6.92
CA ALA A 100 25.23 13.57 7.80
C ALA A 100 24.66 12.53 8.77
N LEU A 101 24.39 11.31 8.30
CA LEU A 101 23.90 10.21 9.14
C LEU A 101 24.92 9.76 10.20
N GLU A 102 26.21 9.72 9.85
CA GLU A 102 27.29 9.41 10.78
C GLU A 102 27.38 10.47 11.89
N ALA A 103 27.36 11.75 11.52
CA ALA A 103 27.36 12.86 12.48
C ALA A 103 26.14 12.86 13.41
N MET A 104 24.95 12.51 12.89
CA MET A 104 23.74 12.36 13.72
C MET A 104 23.84 11.21 14.71
N THR A 105 24.46 10.10 14.31
CA THR A 105 24.65 8.91 15.16
C THR A 105 25.62 9.20 16.29
N GLU A 106 26.74 9.88 16.00
CA GLU A 106 27.69 10.32 17.01
C GLU A 106 27.06 11.28 18.03
N ALA A 107 26.23 12.22 17.55
CA ALA A 107 25.52 13.16 18.41
C ALA A 107 24.46 12.51 19.32
N PHE A 108 23.91 11.35 18.92
CA PHE A 108 22.89 10.63 19.70
C PHE A 108 23.48 9.65 20.74
N ILE A 109 24.76 9.29 20.60
CA ILE A 109 25.46 8.35 21.49
C ILE A 109 26.37 9.08 22.50
N ALA A 110 26.65 10.37 22.30
CA ALA A 110 27.37 11.25 23.23
C ALA A 110 26.46 11.84 24.32
#